data_AF-A0A922LDY0-F1
#
_entry.id   AF-A0A922LDY0-F1
#
_cell.length_a   1.000
_cell.length_b   1.000
_cell.length_c   1.000
_cell.angle_alpha   90.00
_cell.angle_beta   90.00
_cell.angle_gamma   90.00
#
_symmetry.space_group_name_H-M   'P 1'
#
loop_
_entity.id
_entity.type
_entity.pdbx_description
1 polymer ?
#
loop_
_entity_poly.entity_id
_entity_poly.type
_entity_poly.pdbx_seq_one_letter_code
_entity_poly.pdbx_strand_id
1 'polypeptide(L)'
;MHKVASEFAVSNGILKVVDGNPSLLSCTLLPSPVPKVLLCRAQSIQCDFNLLYHRVAMNHEFLYDVLKPVLAVDPYLRSLWGIYSRIRTNEITQDTGLGFMYVEVFCCRGCCCTVYFHLNLLLCMRKKSQDMYEF
;
A
#
# COMPACT_ATOMS: atom_id res chain seq x y z
N MET A 1 28.63 -13.48 -14.05
CA MET A 1 27.56 -13.36 -13.03
C MET A 1 26.35 -12.58 -13.54
N HIS A 2 26.50 -11.37 -14.07
CA HIS A 2 25.37 -10.57 -14.60
C HIS A 2 24.52 -11.33 -15.65
N LYS A 3 25.16 -11.99 -16.62
CA LYS A 3 24.47 -12.79 -17.66
C LYS A 3 23.56 -13.89 -17.08
N VAL A 4 24.06 -14.62 -16.09
CA VAL A 4 23.32 -15.70 -15.41
C VAL A 4 22.12 -15.13 -14.66
N ALA A 5 22.28 -13.99 -13.98
CA ALA A 5 21.16 -13.33 -13.29
C ALA A 5 20.10 -12.83 -14.28
N SER A 6 20.51 -12.30 -15.44
CA SER A 6 19.59 -11.90 -16.51
C SER A 6 18.82 -13.07 -17.10
N GLU A 7 19.50 -14.17 -17.41
CA GLU A 7 18.86 -15.40 -17.91
C GLU A 7 17.87 -15.97 -16.89
N PHE A 8 18.26 -16.01 -15.61
CA PHE A 8 17.38 -16.43 -14.51
C PHE A 8 16.16 -15.52 -14.38
N ALA A 9 16.32 -14.20 -14.48
CA ALA A 9 15.21 -13.26 -14.42
C ALA A 9 14.21 -13.49 -15.56
N VAL A 10 14.69 -13.72 -16.79
CA VAL A 10 13.85 -14.03 -17.95
C VAL A 10 13.12 -15.37 -17.75
N SER A 11 13.82 -16.42 -17.32
CA SER A 11 13.21 -17.75 -17.14
C SER A 11 12.16 -17.81 -16.03
N ASN A 12 12.25 -16.90 -15.04
CA ASN A 12 11.33 -16.85 -13.89
C ASN A 12 10.31 -15.69 -13.99
N GLY A 13 10.24 -14.98 -15.11
CA GLY A 13 9.25 -13.92 -15.33
C GLY A 13 9.48 -12.63 -14.54
N ILE A 14 10.71 -12.36 -14.10
CA ILE A 14 11.11 -11.12 -13.41
C ILE A 14 11.34 -10.02 -14.46
N LEU A 15 10.26 -9.53 -15.05
CA LEU A 15 10.26 -8.62 -16.19
C LEU A 15 9.30 -7.44 -15.95
N LYS A 16 9.55 -6.33 -16.64
CA LYS A 16 8.64 -5.19 -16.76
C LYS A 16 8.44 -4.82 -18.23
N VAL A 17 7.27 -4.31 -18.57
CA VAL A 17 7.01 -3.82 -19.92
C VAL A 17 7.49 -2.38 -20.04
N VAL A 18 8.29 -2.09 -21.06
CA VAL A 18 8.75 -0.75 -21.43
C VAL A 18 8.44 -0.59 -22.92
N ASP A 19 7.62 0.40 -23.27
CA ASP A 19 7.21 0.70 -24.64
C ASP A 19 6.67 -0.52 -25.41
N GLY A 20 5.86 -1.36 -24.74
CA GLY A 20 5.28 -2.58 -25.30
C GLY A 20 6.23 -3.78 -25.37
N ASN A 21 7.51 -3.62 -25.01
CA ASN A 21 8.50 -4.69 -25.03
C ASN A 21 8.84 -5.18 -23.62
N PRO A 22 9.04 -6.49 -23.41
CA PRO A 22 9.50 -7.01 -22.13
C PRO A 22 10.97 -6.63 -21.91
N SER A 23 11.26 -6.07 -20.75
CA SER A 23 12.60 -5.70 -20.29
C SER A 23 12.83 -6.21 -18.86
N LEU A 24 14.09 -6.31 -18.44
CA LEU A 24 14.43 -6.79 -17.10
C LEU A 24 13.98 -5.79 -16.03
N LEU A 25 13.47 -6.31 -14.90
CA LEU A 25 13.25 -5.50 -13.71
C LEU A 25 14.60 -5.16 -13.05
N SER A 26 14.73 -3.92 -12.56
CA SER A 26 15.94 -3.52 -11.82
C SER A 26 16.00 -4.27 -10.48
N CYS A 27 17.12 -4.93 -10.21
CA CYS A 27 17.35 -5.67 -8.97
C CYS A 27 18.81 -5.53 -8.50
N THR A 28 19.02 -5.69 -7.20
CA THR A 28 20.38 -5.82 -6.65
C THR A 28 20.91 -7.23 -6.91
N LEU A 29 22.20 -7.34 -7.25
CA LEU A 29 22.83 -8.63 -7.55
C LEU A 29 22.85 -9.58 -6.34
N LEU A 30 22.95 -9.01 -5.14
CA LEU A 30 22.98 -9.73 -3.87
C LEU A 30 21.89 -9.17 -2.94
N PRO A 31 21.37 -9.98 -2.01
CA PRO A 31 20.41 -9.51 -1.02
C PRO A 31 21.09 -8.52 -0.05
N SER A 32 20.33 -7.51 0.37
CA SER A 32 20.77 -6.59 1.41
C SER A 32 20.85 -7.31 2.77
N PRO A 33 21.92 -7.14 3.56
CA PRO A 33 22.03 -7.75 4.88
C PRO A 33 21.07 -7.07 5.88
N VAL A 34 20.24 -7.87 6.55
CA VAL A 34 19.29 -7.39 7.58
C VAL A 34 19.39 -8.26 8.84
N PRO A 35 19.49 -7.67 10.06
CA PRO A 35 19.47 -8.44 11.29
C PRO A 35 18.17 -9.23 11.45
N LYS A 36 18.28 -10.55 11.68
CA LYS A 36 17.13 -11.46 11.80
C LYS A 36 16.09 -10.98 12.83
N VAL A 37 16.56 -10.48 13.98
CA VAL A 37 15.70 -9.96 15.05
C VAL A 37 14.82 -8.81 14.55
N LEU A 38 15.38 -7.89 13.76
CA LEU A 38 14.62 -6.76 13.21
C LEU A 38 13.65 -7.21 12.11
N LEU A 39 14.06 -8.15 11.26
CA LEU A 39 13.18 -8.70 10.22
C LEU A 39 11.96 -9.41 10.84
N CYS A 40 12.17 -10.26 11.85
CA CYS A 40 11.07 -10.94 12.54
C CYS A 40 10.15 -9.95 13.25
N ARG A 41 10.69 -8.88 13.85
CA ARG A 41 9.90 -7.83 14.50
C ARG A 41 9.07 -7.02 13.49
N ALA A 42 9.63 -6.71 12.33
CA ALA A 42 8.90 -6.04 11.25
C ALA A 42 7.77 -6.93 10.70
N GLN A 43 8.00 -8.24 10.61
CA GLN A 43 6.96 -9.19 10.21
C GLN A 43 5.84 -9.29 11.24
N SER A 44 6.17 -9.33 12.54
CA SER A 44 5.16 -9.49 13.59
C SER A 44 4.21 -8.28 13.70
N ILE A 45 4.71 -7.07 13.46
CA ILE A 45 3.91 -5.84 13.60
C ILE A 45 2.96 -5.58 12.42
N GLN A 46 3.13 -6.26 11.28
CA GLN A 46 2.29 -6.04 10.09
C GLN A 46 0.80 -6.26 10.40
N CYS A 47 0.46 -7.26 11.21
CA CYS A 47 -0.91 -7.54 11.63
C CYS A 47 -1.50 -6.40 12.47
N ASP A 48 -0.71 -5.84 13.39
CA ASP A 48 -1.15 -4.73 14.25
C ASP A 48 -1.43 -3.48 13.41
N PHE A 49 -0.57 -3.18 12.41
CA PHE A 49 -0.83 -2.11 11.47
C PHE A 49 -2.07 -2.36 10.64
N ASN A 50 -2.28 -3.57 10.11
CA ASN A 50 -3.48 -3.88 9.34
C ASN A 50 -4.76 -3.59 10.15
N LEU A 51 -4.78 -3.99 11.43
CA LEU A 51 -5.90 -3.72 12.33
C LEU A 51 -6.05 -2.22 12.64
N LEU A 52 -4.94 -1.52 12.89
CA LEU A 52 -4.93 -0.08 13.13
C LEU A 52 -5.53 0.68 11.94
N TYR A 53 -5.00 0.45 10.74
CA TYR A 53 -5.48 1.09 9.51
C TYR A 53 -6.94 0.75 9.22
N HIS A 54 -7.35 -0.50 9.46
CA HIS A 54 -8.76 -0.90 9.31
C HIS A 54 -9.67 -0.10 10.26
N ARG A 55 -9.32 0.02 11.54
CA ARG A 55 -10.11 0.78 12.53
C ARG A 55 -10.16 2.27 12.19
N VAL A 56 -9.03 2.85 11.76
CA VAL A 56 -8.96 4.24 11.32
C VAL A 56 -9.84 4.47 10.08
N ALA A 57 -9.78 3.57 9.09
CA ALA A 57 -10.57 3.68 7.87
C ALA A 57 -12.09 3.59 8.13
N MET A 58 -12.51 2.87 9.18
CA MET A 58 -13.91 2.72 9.57
C MET A 58 -14.43 3.88 10.44
N ASN A 59 -13.54 4.68 11.04
CA ASN A 59 -13.92 5.81 11.88
C ASN A 59 -14.11 7.09 11.04
N HIS A 60 -15.36 7.33 10.62
CA HIS A 60 -15.72 8.47 9.78
C HIS A 60 -15.42 9.82 10.42
N GLU A 61 -15.79 10.01 11.69
CA GLU A 61 -15.61 11.26 12.42
C GLU A 61 -14.12 11.61 12.52
N PHE A 62 -13.30 10.63 12.89
CA PHE A 62 -11.85 10.79 12.94
C PHE A 62 -11.27 11.17 11.58
N LEU A 63 -11.68 10.49 10.49
CA LEU A 63 -11.20 10.81 9.16
C LEU A 63 -11.60 12.22 8.73
N TYR A 64 -12.83 12.64 9.01
CA TYR A 64 -13.29 13.99 8.66
C TYR A 64 -12.49 15.04 9.42
N ASP A 65 -12.32 14.89 10.73
CA ASP A 65 -11.61 15.85 11.56
C ASP A 65 -10.15 16.04 11.13
N VAL A 66 -9.47 14.94 10.77
CA VAL A 66 -8.08 14.97 10.29
C VAL A 66 -7.98 15.56 8.88
N LEU A 67 -8.92 15.23 7.98
CA LEU A 67 -8.85 15.64 6.57
C LEU A 67 -9.42 17.03 6.31
N LYS A 68 -10.33 17.54 7.17
CA LYS A 68 -10.97 18.87 7.05
C LYS A 68 -10.04 20.01 6.63
N PRO A 69 -8.86 20.23 7.25
CA PRO A 69 -7.96 21.30 6.82
C PRO A 69 -7.41 21.08 5.41
N VAL A 70 -7.15 19.83 5.01
CA VAL A 70 -6.60 19.50 3.69
C VAL A 70 -7.69 19.60 2.61
N LEU A 71 -8.92 19.21 2.92
CA LEU A 71 -10.07 19.34 2.00
C LEU A 71 -10.33 20.79 1.59
N ALA A 72 -9.94 21.78 2.41
CA ALA A 72 -10.05 23.19 2.07
C ALA A 72 -9.06 23.63 0.98
N VAL A 73 -7.89 22.98 0.90
CA VAL A 73 -6.78 23.38 0.04
C VAL A 73 -6.63 22.48 -1.18
N ASP A 74 -6.85 21.18 -1.05
CA ASP A 74 -6.65 20.19 -2.11
C ASP A 74 -7.99 19.80 -2.79
N PRO A 75 -8.21 20.20 -4.06
CA PRO A 75 -9.42 19.85 -4.80
C PRO A 75 -9.50 18.36 -5.15
N TYR A 76 -8.36 17.67 -5.31
CA TYR A 76 -8.34 16.24 -5.60
C TYR A 76 -8.86 15.46 -4.40
N LEU A 77 -8.29 15.69 -3.21
CA LEU A 77 -8.75 15.03 -2.00
C LEU A 77 -10.21 15.37 -1.67
N ARG A 78 -10.66 16.60 -1.95
CA ARG A 78 -12.06 17.00 -1.85
C ARG A 78 -12.98 16.16 -2.72
N SER A 79 -12.57 15.87 -3.96
CA SER A 79 -13.34 15.02 -4.87
C SER A 79 -13.47 13.59 -4.36
N LEU A 80 -12.39 13.02 -3.81
CA LEU A 80 -12.39 11.70 -3.19
C LEU A 80 -13.31 11.64 -1.97
N TRP A 81 -13.25 12.65 -1.11
CA TRP A 81 -14.13 12.75 0.06
C TRP A 81 -15.60 12.85 -0.34
N GLY A 82 -15.90 13.58 -1.43
CA GLY A 82 -17.25 13.66 -2.00
C GLY A 82 -17.79 12.29 -2.43
N ILE A 83 -16.98 11.49 -3.13
CA ILE A 83 -17.36 10.12 -3.52
C ILE A 83 -17.61 9.25 -2.29
N TYR A 84 -16.69 9.28 -1.32
CA TYR A 84 -16.82 8.52 -0.08
C TYR A 84 -18.09 8.89 0.70
N SER A 85 -18.37 10.18 0.86
CA SER A 85 -19.56 10.67 1.58
C SER A 85 -20.85 10.24 0.88
N ARG A 86 -20.92 10.34 -0.45
CA ARG A 86 -22.09 9.90 -1.25
C ARG A 86 -22.37 8.41 -1.09
N ILE A 87 -21.33 7.58 -1.15
CA ILE A 87 -21.49 6.13 -1.00
C ILE A 87 -21.96 5.77 0.41
N ARG A 88 -21.54 6.51 1.43
CA ARG A 88 -21.94 6.27 2.82
C ARG A 88 -23.41 6.63 3.09
N THR A 89 -23.95 7.65 2.43
CA THR A 89 -25.35 8.07 2.58
C THR A 89 -26.35 7.22 1.81
N ASN A 90 -25.88 6.38 0.88
CA ASN A 90 -26.75 5.51 0.10
C ASN A 90 -27.19 4.27 0.90
N GLU A 91 -28.41 3.78 0.64
CA GLU A 91 -28.97 2.61 1.33
C GLU A 91 -28.36 1.27 0.84
N ILE A 92 -27.86 1.24 -0.39
CA ILE A 92 -27.25 0.03 -0.98
C ILE A 92 -25.74 0.13 -0.80
N THR A 93 -25.20 -0.61 0.18
CA THR A 93 -23.76 -0.66 0.45
C THR A 93 -23.27 -2.09 0.61
N GLN A 94 -22.00 -2.33 0.24
CA GLN A 94 -21.31 -3.59 0.48
C GLN A 94 -20.58 -3.54 1.82
N ASP A 95 -20.93 -4.43 2.75
CA ASP A 95 -20.38 -4.45 4.10
C ASP A 95 -18.96 -5.05 4.20
N THR A 96 -18.54 -5.84 3.21
CA THR A 96 -17.23 -6.50 3.20
C THR A 96 -16.23 -5.78 2.30
N GLY A 97 -15.00 -5.60 2.79
CA GLY A 97 -13.90 -4.99 2.05
C GLY A 97 -12.57 -5.68 2.37
N LEU A 98 -11.71 -5.78 1.36
CA LEU A 98 -10.37 -6.36 1.48
C LEU A 98 -9.33 -5.26 1.35
N GLY A 99 -8.54 -5.05 2.41
CA GLY A 99 -7.41 -4.12 2.42
C GLY A 99 -6.09 -4.83 2.18
N PHE A 100 -5.31 -4.37 1.21
CA PHE A 100 -3.91 -4.76 1.02
C PHE A 100 -3.01 -3.64 1.49
N MET A 101 -2.31 -3.87 2.60
CA MET A 101 -1.43 -2.89 3.21
C MET A 101 0.00 -3.43 3.24
N TYR A 102 0.97 -2.55 2.97
CA TYR A 102 2.38 -2.81 3.22
C TYR A 102 2.92 -1.71 4.14
N VAL A 103 3.87 -2.06 4.99
CA VAL A 103 4.53 -1.12 5.91
C VAL A 103 6.01 -1.06 5.57
N GLU A 104 6.51 0.15 5.37
CA GLU A 104 7.93 0.39 5.13
C GLU A 104 8.67 0.59 6.45
N VAL A 105 9.76 -0.16 6.63
CA VAL A 105 10.56 -0.20 7.86
C VAL A 105 12.00 0.15 7.54
N PHE A 106 12.52 1.15 8.26
CA PHE A 106 13.92 1.56 8.16
C PHE A 106 14.70 1.21 9.43
N CYS A 107 15.94 0.76 9.24
CA CYS A 107 16.88 0.47 10.31
C CYS A 107 17.68 1.75 10.66
N CYS A 108 17.46 2.29 11.86
CA CYS A 108 18.19 3.46 12.36
C CYS A 108 19.59 3.07 12.84
N ARG A 109 20.64 3.67 12.26
CA ARG A 109 22.02 3.50 12.75
C ARG A 109 22.26 4.44 13.94
N GLY A 110 22.20 3.90 15.16
CA GLY A 110 22.57 4.64 16.38
C GLY A 110 21.64 4.43 17.57
N CYS A 111 20.42 3.94 17.35
CA CYS A 111 19.47 3.65 18.43
C CYS A 111 19.21 2.14 18.47
N CYS A 112 19.51 1.49 19.60
CA CYS A 112 19.52 0.03 19.75
C CYS A 112 18.13 -0.64 19.53
N CYS A 113 17.04 0.11 19.42
CA CYS A 113 15.69 -0.47 19.51
C CYS A 113 14.60 0.12 18.59
N THR A 114 14.88 1.14 17.78
CA THR A 114 13.81 1.92 17.12
C THR A 114 13.68 1.61 15.63
N VAL A 115 12.56 0.99 15.28
CA VAL A 115 12.06 0.90 13.90
C VAL A 115 11.33 2.20 13.58
N TYR A 116 11.76 2.92 12.54
CA TYR A 116 11.03 4.07 12.02
C TYR A 116 9.97 3.61 11.01
N PHE A 117 8.74 4.09 11.18
CA PHE A 117 7.60 3.78 10.33
C PHE A 117 7.22 5.02 9.53
N HIS A 118 7.23 4.91 8.19
CA HIS A 118 6.61 5.91 7.33
C HIS A 118 5.21 5.42 6.95
N LEU A 119 4.20 6.19 7.32
CA LEU A 119 2.79 5.83 7.16
C LEU A 119 2.33 6.27 5.76
N ASN A 120 2.46 5.39 4.76
CA ASN A 120 1.82 5.62 3.46
C ASN A 120 0.40 5.03 3.52
N LEU A 121 -0.61 5.89 3.40
CA LEU A 121 -2.01 5.52 3.39
C LEU A 121 -2.38 5.07 1.96
N LEU A 122 -2.50 3.76 1.73
CA LEU A 122 -3.03 3.23 0.48
C LEU A 122 -4.53 3.00 0.65
N LEU A 123 -5.32 3.63 -0.21
CA LEU A 123 -6.77 3.53 -0.24
C LEU A 123 -7.20 2.07 -0.47
N CYS A 124 -8.11 1.58 0.37
CA CYS A 124 -8.79 0.31 0.18
C CYS A 124 -9.63 0.37 -1.10
N MET A 125 -9.11 -0.17 -2.20
CA MET A 125 -9.83 -0.24 -3.46
C MET A 125 -10.87 -1.37 -3.42
N ARG A 126 -12.16 -0.98 -3.42
CA ARG A 126 -13.31 -1.88 -3.60
C ARG A 126 -13.24 -2.48 -5.00
N LYS A 127 -13.04 -3.80 -5.09
CA LYS A 127 -13.19 -4.53 -6.36
C LYS A 127 -14.70 -4.72 -6.62
N LYS A 128 -15.26 -4.04 -7.62
CA LYS A 128 -16.52 -4.46 -8.22
C LYS A 128 -16.26 -5.84 -8.85
N SER A 129 -17.05 -6.84 -8.48
CA SER A 129 -17.16 -8.03 -9.33
C SER A 129 -17.62 -7.57 -10.72
N GLN A 130 -17.04 -8.16 -11.74
CA GLN A 130 -17.43 -7.98 -13.14
C GLN A 130 -18.95 -7.98 -13.27
N ASP A 131 -19.50 -6.87 -13.77
CA ASP A 131 -20.50 -6.82 -14.83
C ASP A 131 -20.68 -5.36 -15.29
N MET A 132 -20.87 -5.22 -16.61
CA MET A 132 -21.14 -4.02 -17.41
C MET A 132 -19.95 -3.17 -17.90
N TYR A 133 -19.56 -3.54 -19.13
CA TYR A 133 -19.20 -2.64 -20.23
C TYR A 133 -20.26 -1.51 -20.44
N GLU A 134 -19.80 -0.41 -21.06
CA GLU A 134 -20.52 0.81 -21.50
C GLU A 134 -20.88 1.79 -20.35
N PHE A 135 -20.49 3.07 -20.34
CA PHE A 135 -20.18 4.05 -21.39
C PHE A 135 -18.94 4.90 -21.04
#